data_AF-A0A4U8UZM7-F1
#
_entry.id   AF-A0A4U8UZM7-F1
#
_cell.length_a   1.000
_cell.length_b   1.000
_cell.length_c   1.000
_cell.angle_alpha   90.00
_cell.angle_beta   90.00
_cell.angle_gamma   90.00
#
_symmetry.space_group_name_H-M   'P 1'
#
loop_
_entity.id
_entity.type
_entity.pdbx_description
1 polymer ?
#
loop_
_entity_poly.entity_id
_entity_poly.type
_entity_poly.pdbx_seq_one_letter_code
_entity_poly.pdbx_strand_id
1 'polypeptide(L)'
;MNSIARLTELKAISKLTLHPFTYQSSTVVLEFLENLFKHRPKPVFDPSEQSEAKETLLSSVDVFKAAFTDLHGRMEVDLREEAQIARSGLQFLVDDFESNELLELLKSDPVLCLEEYLENTKDIEPWHVSTKKGNDSNVPKSHYWWFC
;
A
#
# COMPACT_ATOMS: atom_id res chain seq x y z
N MET A 1 10.96 1.66 17.73
CA MET A 1 9.78 2.53 17.95
C MET A 1 8.92 1.92 19.06
N ASN A 2 8.47 2.75 20.01
CA ASN A 2 7.48 2.38 21.02
C ASN A 2 6.10 2.20 20.37
N SER A 3 5.27 1.29 20.90
CA SER A 3 3.86 1.05 20.53
C SER A 3 3.02 2.33 20.48
N ILE A 4 3.14 3.18 21.50
CA ILE A 4 2.46 4.48 21.62
C ILE A 4 2.67 5.38 20.40
N ALA A 5 3.83 5.29 19.73
CA ALA A 5 4.10 6.05 18.51
C ALA A 5 3.25 5.54 17.33
N ARG A 6 3.03 4.23 17.21
CA ARG A 6 2.29 3.62 16.07
C ARG A 6 0.81 3.95 16.09
N LEU A 7 0.17 3.88 17.26
CA LEU A 7 -1.24 4.26 17.37
C LEU A 7 -1.43 5.75 17.05
N THR A 8 -0.47 6.59 17.45
CA THR A 8 -0.47 8.02 17.12
C THR A 8 -0.34 8.24 15.61
N GLU A 9 0.56 7.51 14.93
CA GLU A 9 0.72 7.55 13.47
C GLU A 9 -0.53 7.08 12.74
N LEU A 10 -1.14 5.96 13.17
CA LEU A 10 -2.38 5.46 12.59
C LEU A 10 -3.55 6.46 12.75
N LYS A 11 -3.65 7.12 13.90
CA LYS A 11 -4.64 8.20 14.14
C LYS A 11 -4.38 9.44 13.29
N ALA A 12 -3.14 9.69 12.87
CA ALA A 12 -2.83 10.76 11.94
C ALA A 12 -3.26 10.35 10.52
N ILE A 13 -2.99 9.11 10.12
CA ILE A 13 -3.42 8.54 8.84
C ILE A 13 -4.95 8.57 8.69
N SER A 14 -5.70 8.20 9.74
CA SER A 14 -7.16 8.19 9.69
C SER A 14 -7.79 9.58 9.49
N LYS A 15 -7.01 10.65 9.62
CA LYS A 15 -7.45 12.04 9.41
C LYS A 15 -7.03 12.60 8.05
N LEU A 16 -6.33 11.82 7.22
CA LEU A 16 -5.96 12.25 5.88
C LEU A 16 -7.22 12.43 5.01
N THR A 17 -7.24 13.49 4.22
CA THR A 17 -8.35 13.81 3.32
C THR A 17 -8.32 12.94 2.06
N LEU A 18 -9.44 12.33 1.69
CA LEU A 18 -9.56 11.55 0.45
C LEU A 18 -9.68 12.42 -0.81
N HIS A 19 -10.13 13.68 -0.66
CA HIS A 19 -10.30 14.59 -1.78
C HIS A 19 -9.79 16.01 -1.46
N PRO A 20 -8.66 16.44 -2.06
CA PRO A 20 -7.75 15.65 -2.89
C PRO A 20 -6.89 14.69 -2.05
N PHE A 21 -6.72 13.45 -2.51
CA PHE A 21 -5.65 12.57 -2.01
C PHE A 21 -4.35 12.95 -2.73
N THR A 22 -3.28 13.18 -1.98
CA THR A 22 -2.03 13.72 -2.54
C THR A 22 -0.90 12.70 -2.44
N TYR A 23 0.14 12.89 -3.25
CA TYR A 23 1.39 12.13 -3.14
C TYR A 23 1.97 12.14 -1.72
N GLN A 24 1.89 13.28 -1.02
CA GLN A 24 2.34 13.38 0.37
C GLN A 24 1.48 12.52 1.31
N SER A 25 0.15 12.51 1.12
CA SER A 25 -0.77 11.65 1.88
C SER A 25 -0.46 10.17 1.66
N SER A 26 -0.21 9.78 0.40
CA SER A 26 0.23 8.43 0.03
C SER A 26 1.55 8.06 0.73
N THR A 27 2.55 8.94 0.66
CA THR A 27 3.87 8.74 1.26
C THR A 27 3.77 8.49 2.76
N VAL A 28 2.95 9.24 3.50
CA VAL A 28 2.74 9.02 4.94
C VAL A 28 2.21 7.62 5.25
N VAL A 29 1.29 7.10 4.43
CA VAL A 29 0.77 5.73 4.60
C VAL A 29 1.85 4.70 4.29
N LEU A 30 2.60 4.88 3.20
CA LEU A 30 3.63 3.94 2.78
C LEU A 30 4.81 3.90 3.77
N GLU A 31 5.25 5.05 4.28
CA GLU A 31 6.28 5.14 5.33
C GLU A 31 5.84 4.44 6.61
N PHE A 32 4.57 4.57 7.00
CA PHE A 32 4.03 3.83 8.14
C PHE A 32 4.12 2.32 7.92
N LEU A 33 3.67 1.82 6.76
CA LEU A 33 3.73 0.40 6.41
C LEU A 33 5.17 -0.13 6.33
N GLU A 34 6.08 0.65 5.77
CA GLU A 34 7.51 0.35 5.73
C GLU A 34 8.11 0.26 7.14
N ASN A 35 7.77 1.19 8.03
CA ASN A 35 8.22 1.18 9.42
C ASN A 35 7.72 -0.07 10.16
N LEU A 36 6.47 -0.49 9.92
CA LEU A 36 5.95 -1.75 10.45
C LEU A 36 6.77 -2.95 9.95
N PHE A 37 7.06 -2.98 8.64
CA PHE A 37 7.82 -4.06 8.03
C PHE A 37 9.25 -4.16 8.57
N LYS A 38 9.94 -3.01 8.69
CA LYS A 38 11.36 -2.93 9.10
C LYS A 38 11.57 -3.18 10.58
N HIS A 39 10.64 -2.76 11.44
CA HIS A 39 10.88 -2.75 12.89
C HIS A 39 10.26 -3.94 13.66
N ARG A 40 9.38 -4.74 13.04
CA ARG A 40 8.92 -6.09 13.46
C ARG A 40 8.73 -6.41 14.96
N PRO A 41 8.10 -5.61 15.83
CA PRO A 41 7.48 -6.21 17.01
C PRO A 41 6.09 -6.72 16.62
N LYS A 42 5.88 -8.04 16.68
CA LYS A 42 4.54 -8.62 16.80
C LYS A 42 4.27 -8.86 18.30
N PRO A 43 3.09 -8.54 18.84
CA PRO A 43 1.97 -7.87 18.19
C PRO A 43 2.32 -6.43 17.78
N VAL A 44 1.66 -5.91 16.73
CA VAL A 44 1.98 -4.59 16.16
C VAL A 44 1.68 -3.48 17.17
N PHE A 45 0.55 -3.64 17.87
CA PHE A 45 0.09 -2.76 18.93
C PHE A 45 0.12 -3.47 20.29
N ASP A 46 0.28 -2.70 21.36
CA ASP A 46 0.20 -3.26 22.70
C ASP A 46 -1.24 -3.75 22.97
N PRO A 47 -1.44 -4.78 23.81
CA PRO A 47 -2.77 -5.29 24.13
C PRO A 47 -3.75 -4.21 24.63
N SER A 48 -3.26 -3.19 25.32
CA SER A 48 -4.07 -2.05 25.79
C SER A 48 -4.54 -1.12 24.66
N GLU A 49 -3.89 -1.17 23.50
CA GLU A 49 -4.14 -0.30 22.35
C GLU A 49 -4.95 -0.99 21.23
N GLN A 50 -5.02 -2.33 21.24
CA GLN A 50 -5.57 -3.10 20.12
C GLN A 50 -7.01 -2.72 19.73
N SER A 51 -7.90 -2.47 20.70
CA SER A 51 -9.29 -2.10 20.37
C SER A 51 -9.35 -0.77 19.61
N GLU A 52 -8.63 0.24 20.11
CA GLU A 52 -8.61 1.56 19.48
C GLU A 52 -7.86 1.54 18.15
N ALA A 53 -6.76 0.79 18.06
CA ALA A 53 -6.02 0.60 16.82
C ALA A 53 -6.88 -0.07 15.74
N LYS A 54 -7.66 -1.09 16.10
CA LYS A 54 -8.58 -1.77 15.19
C LYS A 54 -9.66 -0.83 14.67
N GLU A 55 -10.33 -0.09 15.56
CA GLU A 55 -11.36 0.89 15.16
C GLU A 55 -10.79 1.98 14.25
N THR A 56 -9.61 2.50 14.60
CA THR A 56 -8.92 3.52 13.80
C THR A 56 -8.58 2.97 12.42
N LEU A 57 -8.03 1.74 12.35
CA LEU A 57 -7.68 1.08 11.10
C LEU A 57 -8.91 0.88 10.20
N LEU A 58 -10.01 0.38 10.76
CA LEU A 58 -11.29 0.21 10.05
C LEU A 58 -11.81 1.54 9.49
N SER A 59 -11.73 2.63 10.25
CA SER A 59 -12.14 3.96 9.77
C SER A 59 -11.21 4.54 8.69
N SER A 60 -10.01 3.99 8.54
CA SER A 60 -8.99 4.45 7.60
C SER A 60 -8.85 3.59 6.35
N VAL A 61 -9.68 2.55 6.17
CA VAL A 61 -9.59 1.61 5.03
C VAL A 61 -9.50 2.32 3.68
N ASP A 62 -10.31 3.34 3.44
CA ASP A 62 -10.31 4.05 2.16
C ASP A 62 -9.05 4.90 1.96
N VAL A 63 -8.42 5.37 3.04
CA VAL A 63 -7.11 6.05 2.98
C VAL A 63 -6.01 5.07 2.56
N PHE A 64 -6.03 3.85 3.10
CA PHE A 64 -5.12 2.80 2.65
C PHE A 64 -5.37 2.44 1.18
N LYS A 65 -6.62 2.24 0.76
CA LYS A 65 -6.96 1.99 -0.65
C LYS A 65 -6.44 3.09 -1.56
N ALA A 66 -6.63 4.36 -1.19
CA ALA A 66 -6.14 5.50 -1.96
C ALA A 66 -4.61 5.51 -2.09
N ALA A 67 -3.88 5.20 -1.01
CA ALA A 67 -2.42 5.07 -1.06
C ALA A 67 -1.95 3.92 -1.96
N PHE A 68 -2.62 2.76 -1.92
CA PHE A 68 -2.32 1.64 -2.81
C PHE A 68 -2.69 1.93 -4.27
N THR A 69 -3.76 2.70 -4.53
CA THR A 69 -4.09 3.19 -5.87
C THR A 69 -3.00 4.11 -6.41
N ASP A 70 -2.51 5.06 -5.61
CA ASP A 70 -1.42 5.96 -5.98
C ASP A 70 -0.11 5.19 -6.22
N LEU A 71 0.24 4.25 -5.32
CA LEU A 71 1.40 3.37 -5.47
C LEU A 71 1.32 2.54 -6.76
N HIS A 72 0.16 1.94 -7.05
CA HIS A 72 -0.06 1.20 -8.28
C HIS A 72 0.09 2.09 -9.51
N GLY A 73 -0.47 3.30 -9.47
CA GLY A 73 -0.40 4.26 -10.59
C GLY A 73 1.00 4.75 -10.93
N ARG A 74 1.95 4.68 -9.99
CA ARG A 74 3.36 5.07 -10.18
C ARG A 74 4.32 3.89 -10.30
N MET A 75 3.81 2.66 -10.39
CA MET A 75 4.64 1.48 -10.22
C MET A 75 5.52 1.20 -11.43
N GLU A 76 6.83 1.20 -11.19
CA GLU A 76 7.87 0.83 -12.12
C GLU A 76 8.70 -0.32 -11.52
N VAL A 77 9.48 -1.02 -12.37
CA VAL A 77 10.26 -2.18 -11.93
C VAL A 77 11.21 -1.82 -10.78
N ASP A 78 11.77 -0.62 -10.81
CA ASP A 78 12.69 -0.10 -9.79
C ASP A 78 12.01 0.11 -8.42
N LEU A 79 10.68 0.24 -8.40
CA LEU A 79 9.87 0.45 -7.19
C LEU A 79 9.23 -0.85 -6.67
N ARG A 80 9.57 -2.01 -7.26
CA ARG A 80 9.04 -3.32 -6.85
C ARG A 80 9.31 -3.63 -5.38
N GLU A 81 10.51 -3.32 -4.89
CA GLU A 81 10.87 -3.56 -3.49
C GLU A 81 9.99 -2.74 -2.55
N GLU A 82 9.78 -1.45 -2.85
CA GLU A 82 8.89 -0.58 -2.08
C GLU A 82 7.45 -1.13 -2.07
N ALA A 83 6.95 -1.58 -3.21
CA ALA A 83 5.63 -2.18 -3.33
C ALA A 83 5.49 -3.46 -2.50
N GLN A 84 6.49 -4.35 -2.53
CA GLN A 84 6.52 -5.57 -1.73
C GLN A 84 6.57 -5.24 -0.22
N ILE A 85 7.35 -4.23 0.17
CA ILE A 85 7.44 -3.77 1.57
C ILE A 85 6.08 -3.24 2.05
N ALA A 86 5.46 -2.34 1.29
CA ALA A 86 4.16 -1.77 1.63
C ALA A 86 3.09 -2.87 1.76
N ARG A 87 3.05 -3.81 0.80
CA ARG A 87 2.13 -4.95 0.84
C ARG A 87 2.34 -5.85 2.07
N SER A 88 3.60 -6.09 2.42
CA SER A 88 3.95 -6.91 3.59
C SER A 88 3.62 -6.19 4.90
N GLY A 89 3.85 -4.88 4.97
CA GLY A 89 3.44 -4.04 6.11
C GLY A 89 1.93 -4.07 6.32
N LEU A 90 1.15 -4.00 5.24
CA LEU A 90 -0.30 -4.11 5.32
C LEU A 90 -0.73 -5.48 5.86
N GLN A 91 -0.07 -6.56 5.44
CA GLN A 91 -0.34 -7.91 5.97
C GLN A 91 -0.16 -7.96 7.49
N PHE A 92 0.88 -7.31 8.04
CA PHE A 92 1.11 -7.30 9.48
C PHE A 92 -0.01 -6.65 10.27
N LEU A 93 -0.65 -5.61 9.72
CA LEU A 93 -1.82 -5.01 10.34
C LEU A 93 -3.01 -5.96 10.33
N VAL A 94 -3.27 -6.61 9.20
CA VAL A 94 -4.43 -7.52 9.06
C VAL A 94 -4.28 -8.76 9.94
N ASP A 95 -3.08 -9.32 10.00
CA ASP A 95 -2.74 -10.46 10.86
C ASP A 95 -3.02 -10.18 12.36
N ASP A 96 -2.86 -8.93 12.82
CA ASP A 96 -2.96 -8.57 14.24
C ASP A 96 -4.42 -8.47 14.74
N PHE A 97 -5.40 -8.33 13.84
CA PHE A 97 -6.79 -7.97 14.21
C PHE A 97 -7.89 -8.96 13.77
N GLU A 98 -7.55 -9.97 12.96
CA GLU A 98 -8.45 -11.03 12.45
C GLU A 98 -9.85 -10.50 12.04
N SER A 99 -9.91 -9.36 11.35
CA SER A 99 -11.18 -8.73 10.93
C SER A 99 -11.45 -8.98 9.45
N ASN A 100 -12.69 -9.34 9.13
CA ASN A 100 -13.15 -9.58 7.77
C ASN A 100 -13.00 -8.33 6.90
N GLU A 101 -13.31 -7.15 7.44
CA GLU A 101 -13.20 -5.87 6.74
C GLU A 101 -11.74 -5.55 6.36
N LEU A 102 -10.79 -5.90 7.23
CA LEU A 102 -9.36 -5.75 6.94
C LEU A 102 -8.86 -6.81 5.94
N LEU A 103 -9.42 -8.02 5.97
CA LEU A 103 -9.18 -9.02 4.93
C LEU A 103 -9.72 -8.55 3.57
N GLU A 104 -10.86 -7.86 3.53
CA GLU A 104 -11.40 -7.27 2.30
C GLU A 104 -10.53 -6.12 1.76
N LEU A 105 -9.79 -5.41 2.63
CA LEU A 105 -8.77 -4.46 2.18
C LEU A 105 -7.64 -5.16 1.40
N LEU A 106 -7.17 -6.33 1.87
CA LEU A 106 -6.18 -7.13 1.12
C LEU A 106 -6.69 -7.60 -0.24
N LYS A 107 -8.00 -7.84 -0.35
CA LYS A 107 -8.66 -8.24 -1.59
C LYS A 107 -9.15 -7.07 -2.43
N SER A 108 -8.85 -5.83 -2.05
CA SER A 108 -9.28 -4.68 -2.82
C SER A 108 -8.51 -4.61 -4.15
N ASP A 109 -9.20 -4.17 -5.21
CA ASP A 109 -8.63 -4.02 -6.55
C ASP A 109 -7.21 -3.41 -6.58
N PRO A 110 -6.92 -2.26 -5.91
CA PRO A 110 -5.57 -1.69 -5.96
C PRO A 110 -4.49 -2.58 -5.32
N VAL A 111 -4.85 -3.38 -4.30
CA VAL A 111 -3.90 -4.32 -3.67
C VAL A 111 -3.69 -5.55 -4.54
N LEU A 112 -4.76 -6.09 -5.14
CA LEU A 112 -4.66 -7.23 -6.06
C LEU A 112 -3.89 -6.89 -7.34
N CYS A 113 -4.11 -5.72 -7.92
CA CYS A 113 -3.33 -5.24 -9.07
C CYS A 113 -1.84 -5.10 -8.71
N LEU A 114 -1.53 -4.65 -7.49
CA LEU A 114 -0.16 -4.60 -6.98
C LEU A 114 0.46 -6.00 -6.90
N GLU A 115 -0.25 -6.97 -6.33
CA GLU A 115 0.21 -8.36 -6.23
C GLU A 115 0.46 -9.00 -7.59
N GLU A 116 -0.46 -8.78 -8.55
CA GLU A 116 -0.31 -9.26 -9.92
C GLU A 116 0.95 -8.68 -10.59
N TYR A 117 1.20 -7.37 -10.41
CA TYR A 117 2.40 -6.74 -10.92
C TYR A 117 3.68 -7.33 -10.31
N LEU A 118 3.71 -7.49 -8.98
CA LEU A 118 4.86 -8.06 -8.26
C LEU A 118 5.18 -9.47 -8.77
N GLU A 119 4.16 -10.30 -8.97
CA GLU A 119 4.31 -11.67 -9.50
C GLU A 119 4.80 -11.66 -10.95
N ASN A 120 4.21 -10.83 -11.80
CA ASN A 120 4.55 -10.74 -13.23
C ASN A 120 5.94 -10.16 -13.48
N THR A 121 6.47 -9.39 -12.54
CA THR A 121 7.76 -8.72 -12.71
C THR A 121 8.91 -9.38 -11.95
N LYS A 122 8.67 -10.36 -11.07
CA LYS A 122 9.69 -10.95 -10.16
C LYS A 122 11.05 -11.29 -10.80
N ASP A 123 11.07 -11.75 -12.05
CA ASP A 123 12.28 -12.17 -12.78
C ASP A 123 12.82 -11.08 -13.74
N ILE A 124 12.20 -9.90 -13.77
CA ILE A 124 12.65 -8.76 -14.57
C ILE A 124 13.67 -7.97 -13.75
N GLU A 125 14.91 -7.91 -14.23
CA GLU A 125 15.94 -7.07 -13.62
C GLU A 125 15.69 -5.57 -13.91
N PRO A 126 15.91 -4.68 -12.93
CA PRO A 126 15.78 -3.22 -13.07
C PRO A 126 16.39 -2.63 -14.34
N TRP A 127 17.60 -3.06 -14.69
CA TRP A 127 18.35 -2.57 -15.85
C TRP A 127 17.96 -3.21 -17.19
N HIS A 128 17.05 -4.19 -17.21
CA HIS A 128 16.59 -4.87 -18.43
C HIS A 128 15.27 -4.33 -19.01
N VAL A 129 14.74 -3.23 -18.46
CA VAL A 129 13.71 -2.42 -19.15
C VAL A 129 14.38 -1.60 -20.26
N SER A 130 14.93 -2.30 -21.25
CA SER A 130 15.13 -1.72 -22.56
C SER A 130 13.74 -1.36 -23.06
N THR A 131 13.39 -0.08 -22.98
CA THR A 131 12.32 0.50 -23.80
C THR A 131 12.77 0.37 -25.26
N LYS A 132 12.64 -0.83 -25.83
CA LYS A 132 12.36 -0.94 -27.25
C LYS A 132 11.15 -0.06 -27.44
N LYS A 133 11.32 1.06 -28.14
CA LYS A 133 10.21 1.89 -28.62
C LYS A 133 9.25 0.95 -29.33
N GLY A 134 8.26 0.48 -28.59
CA GLY A 134 7.08 -0.16 -29.14
C GLY A 134 6.47 0.86 -30.07
N ASN A 135 6.07 0.42 -31.26
CA ASN A 135 5.28 1.30 -32.11
C ASN A 135 3.88 1.39 -31.49
N ASP A 136 3.71 2.29 -30.52
CA ASP A 136 2.50 2.47 -29.73
C ASP A 136 1.32 3.02 -30.56
N SER A 137 1.54 3.33 -31.83
CA SER A 137 0.51 3.82 -32.75
C SER A 137 -0.65 2.83 -32.97
N ASN A 138 -0.49 1.56 -32.60
CA ASN A 138 -1.52 0.52 -32.71
C ASN A 138 -2.20 0.16 -31.38
N VAL A 139 -1.77 0.74 -30.24
CA VAL A 139 -2.44 0.49 -28.95
C VAL A 139 -3.76 1.27 -28.94
N PRO A 140 -4.92 0.59 -28.86
CA PRO A 140 -6.21 1.28 -28.81
C PRO A 140 -6.25 2.22 -27.63
N LYS A 141 -6.86 3.39 -27.79
CA LYS A 141 -6.84 4.41 -26.73
C LYS A 141 -7.42 3.93 -25.39
N SER A 142 -8.30 2.94 -25.41
CA SER A 142 -8.88 2.27 -24.25
C SER A 142 -7.90 1.42 -23.43
N HIS A 143 -6.67 1.19 -23.92
CA HIS A 143 -5.63 0.42 -23.26
C HIS A 143 -4.45 1.29 -22.78
N TYR A 144 -4.53 2.62 -22.93
CA TYR A 144 -3.69 3.52 -22.14
C TYR A 144 -4.29 3.59 -20.75
N TRP A 145 -3.84 2.76 -19.82
CA TRP A 145 -4.20 2.88 -18.40
C TRP A 145 -3.55 4.13 -17.74
N TRP A 146 -2.82 4.93 -18.54
CA TRP A 146 -2.15 6.18 -18.19
C TRP A 146 -3.06 7.42 -18.21
N PHE A 147 -4.37 7.26 -18.39
CA PHE A 147 -5.34 8.33 -18.18
C PHE A 147 -6.45 7.82 -17.24
N CYS A 148 -6.24 7.99 -15.94
CA CYS A 148 -7.34 8.24 -15.01
C CYS A 148 -7.76 9.71 -15.13
#